data_AF-A0A6J1WL75-F1
#
_entry.id   AF-A0A6J1WL75-F1
#
_cell.length_a   1.000
_cell.length_b   1.000
_cell.length_c   1.000
_cell.angle_alpha   90.00
_cell.angle_beta   90.00
_cell.angle_gamma   90.00
#
_symmetry.space_group_name_H-M   'P 1'
#
loop_
_entity.id
_entity.type
_entity.pdbx_description
1 polymer ?
#
loop_
_entity_poly.entity_id
_entity_poly.type
_entity_poly.pdbx_seq_one_letter_code
_entity_poly.pdbx_strand_id
1 'polypeptide(L)'
;MKKDFGIIPSSKTLVRCIFCGVHLPKANRCIEQHTNGAKHKENLMLMRENAIYLLNEDLYCKPCNRIVNDNFSVPGHVETESHSNWKVAIEDLTEGEFIKLEPYLSSERDDVHCEVCNLDIDSNLHIIEKHVNSTKHRNNVVERLKPLNGLFPVENDDEVFCKICNMYIDNTTRAVLEHIDDDEEHVAWLTEIEDLIEGHDVSIEHYLANDFEVNAYCKKCKMDIICDVENIESHVHSEDHLNKFI
;
A
#
# COMPACT_ATOMS: atom_id res chain seq x y z
N MET A 1 4.81 2.60 37.72
CA MET A 1 5.46 3.71 36.98
C MET A 1 6.82 3.35 36.34
N LYS A 2 7.13 2.08 36.01
CA LYS A 2 8.33 1.73 35.20
C LYS A 2 8.08 0.64 34.14
N LYS A 3 6.83 0.16 34.02
CA LYS A 3 6.47 -0.89 33.07
C LYS A 3 6.42 -0.38 31.62
N ASP A 4 6.09 0.90 31.44
CA ASP A 4 5.93 1.55 30.12
C ASP A 4 7.26 1.74 29.35
N PHE A 5 8.41 1.49 29.98
CA PHE A 5 9.74 1.61 29.37
C PHE A 5 10.45 0.26 29.19
N GLY A 6 9.75 -0.86 29.40
CA GLY A 6 10.32 -2.20 29.23
C GLY A 6 11.42 -2.55 30.24
N ILE A 7 11.42 -1.92 31.42
CA ILE A 7 12.40 -2.16 32.48
C ILE A 7 11.85 -3.13 33.50
N ILE A 8 12.40 -4.34 33.54
CA ILE A 8 12.01 -5.39 34.49
C ILE A 8 13.12 -5.68 35.51
N PRO A 9 12.79 -6.06 36.76
CA PRO A 9 13.79 -6.52 37.72
C PRO A 9 14.50 -7.78 37.21
N SER A 10 15.84 -7.79 37.20
CA SER A 10 16.64 -8.98 36.85
C SER A 10 17.32 -9.56 38.10
N SER A 11 17.86 -8.71 38.98
CA SER A 11 18.45 -9.14 40.24
C SER A 11 18.29 -8.07 41.33
N LYS A 12 18.89 -8.29 42.51
CA LYS A 12 18.88 -7.30 43.61
C LYS A 12 19.49 -5.96 43.18
N THR A 13 20.49 -5.98 42.30
CA THR A 13 21.28 -4.80 41.91
C THR A 13 21.11 -4.42 40.43
N LEU A 14 20.47 -5.26 39.61
CA LEU A 14 20.32 -5.05 38.18
C LEU A 14 18.85 -5.07 37.75
N VAL A 15 18.57 -4.30 36.71
CA VAL A 15 17.32 -4.36 35.93
C VAL A 15 17.67 -4.73 34.50
N ARG A 16 16.74 -5.36 33.77
CA ARG A 16 16.87 -5.66 32.35
C ARG A 16 15.94 -4.75 31.57
N CYS A 17 16.44 -4.19 30.49
CA CYS A 17 15.60 -3.59 29.46
C CYS A 17 15.25 -4.68 28.45
N ILE A 18 13.99 -5.12 28.41
CA ILE A 18 13.55 -6.19 27.51
C ILE A 18 13.58 -5.76 26.04
N PHE A 19 13.33 -4.47 25.76
CA PHE A 19 13.35 -3.93 24.39
C PHE A 19 14.76 -3.96 23.78
N CYS A 20 15.78 -3.74 24.61
CA CYS A 20 17.17 -3.65 24.19
C CYS A 20 17.99 -4.91 24.50
N GLY A 21 17.48 -5.84 25.32
CA GLY A 21 18.21 -7.03 25.76
C GLY A 21 19.40 -6.74 26.69
N VAL A 22 19.49 -5.52 27.26
CA VAL A 22 20.65 -5.10 28.08
C VAL A 22 20.34 -5.08 29.57
N HIS A 23 21.36 -5.35 30.39
CA HIS A 23 21.29 -5.22 31.84
C HIS A 23 21.84 -3.87 32.29
N LEU A 24 21.11 -3.20 33.17
CA LEU A 24 21.43 -1.88 33.71
C LEU A 24 21.55 -1.96 35.23
N PRO A 25 22.46 -1.20 35.86
CA PRO A 25 22.43 -0.99 37.30
C PRO A 25 21.06 -0.46 37.75
N LYS A 26 20.58 -0.92 38.91
CA LYS A 26 19.33 -0.45 39.54
C LYS A 26 19.52 0.95 40.16
N ALA A 27 20.03 1.89 39.36
CA ALA A 27 20.23 3.29 39.68
C ALA A 27 19.37 4.14 38.71
N ASN A 28 18.56 5.06 39.24
CA ASN A 28 17.61 5.83 38.43
C ASN A 28 18.28 6.60 37.29
N ARG A 29 19.45 7.22 37.56
CA ARG A 29 20.21 7.94 36.52
C ARG A 29 20.61 7.03 35.35
N CYS A 30 20.99 5.79 35.60
CA CYS A 30 21.35 4.83 34.55
C CYS A 30 20.13 4.41 33.74
N ILE A 31 18.99 4.18 34.41
CA ILE A 31 17.73 3.82 33.76
C ILE A 31 17.25 4.97 32.87
N GLU A 32 17.20 6.20 33.39
CA GLU A 32 16.75 7.39 32.66
C GLU A 32 17.67 7.72 31.47
N GLN A 33 18.98 7.60 31.65
CA GLN A 33 19.93 7.81 30.55
C GLN A 33 19.72 6.78 29.44
N HIS A 34 19.43 5.53 29.80
CA HIS A 34 19.15 4.47 28.83
C HIS A 34 17.82 4.70 28.10
N THR A 35 16.72 4.91 28.83
CA THR A 35 15.38 5.04 28.23
C THR A 35 15.24 6.30 27.37
N ASN A 36 16.03 7.35 27.64
CA ASN A 36 16.08 8.55 26.80
C ASN A 36 17.10 8.46 25.66
N GLY A 37 17.93 7.40 25.62
CA GLY A 37 18.95 7.21 24.61
C GLY A 37 18.36 6.91 23.23
N ALA A 38 19.08 7.32 22.17
CA ALA A 38 18.65 7.13 20.78
C ALA A 38 18.31 5.67 20.44
N LYS A 39 19.20 4.72 20.80
CA LYS A 39 18.98 3.29 20.57
C LYS A 39 17.70 2.73 21.21
N HIS A 40 17.34 3.22 22.40
CA HIS A 40 16.11 2.76 23.05
C HIS A 40 14.87 3.28 22.29
N LYS A 41 14.91 4.53 21.83
CA LYS A 41 13.85 5.13 21.01
C LYS A 41 13.72 4.45 19.65
N GLU A 42 14.83 4.11 19.01
CA GLU A 42 14.86 3.31 17.77
C GLU A 42 14.20 1.95 17.98
N ASN A 43 14.52 1.24 19.07
CA ASN A 43 13.87 -0.04 19.37
C ASN A 43 12.37 0.11 19.62
N LEU A 44 11.91 1.22 20.20
CA LEU A 44 10.47 1.50 20.34
C LEU A 44 9.78 1.75 18.99
N MET A 45 10.47 2.38 18.04
CA MET A 45 9.98 2.54 16.66
C MET A 45 9.89 1.18 15.97
N LEU A 46 10.95 0.37 16.04
CA LEU A 46 10.96 -0.98 15.50
C LEU A 46 9.84 -1.84 16.07
N MET A 47 9.52 -1.71 17.36
CA MET A 47 8.37 -2.39 17.96
C MET A 47 7.05 -2.04 17.28
N ARG A 48 6.80 -0.74 17.06
CA ARG A 48 5.58 -0.24 16.42
C ARG A 48 5.50 -0.58 14.94
N GLU A 49 6.63 -0.62 14.24
CA GLU A 49 6.67 -0.97 12.82
C GLU A 49 6.48 -2.47 12.56
N ASN A 50 6.62 -3.30 13.61
CA ASN A 50 6.61 -4.76 13.50
C ASN A 50 5.53 -5.43 14.36
N ALA A 51 4.54 -4.68 14.87
CA ALA A 51 3.51 -5.18 15.79
C ALA A 51 4.07 -6.04 16.94
N ILE A 52 5.15 -5.53 17.55
CA ILE A 52 5.73 -6.08 18.76
C ILE A 52 5.30 -5.20 19.92
N TYR A 53 4.70 -5.80 20.93
CA TYR A 53 4.23 -5.08 22.11
C TYR A 53 4.51 -5.87 23.39
N LEU A 54 4.36 -5.19 24.52
CA LEU A 54 4.57 -5.78 25.83
C LEU A 54 3.29 -6.46 26.31
N LEU A 55 3.32 -7.79 26.46
CA LEU A 55 2.23 -8.60 27.00
C LEU A 55 2.70 -9.29 28.28
N ASN A 56 2.12 -8.93 29.43
CA ASN A 56 2.44 -9.54 30.73
C ASN A 56 3.95 -9.56 31.09
N GLU A 57 4.66 -8.47 30.80
CA GLU A 57 6.11 -8.31 31.03
C GLU A 57 7.02 -9.01 29.99
N ASP A 58 6.43 -9.74 29.05
CA ASP A 58 7.12 -10.38 27.93
C ASP A 58 6.90 -9.63 26.62
N LEU A 59 7.88 -9.69 25.72
CA LEU A 59 7.71 -9.18 24.36
C LEU A 59 6.88 -10.17 23.55
N TYR A 60 5.76 -9.73 22.99
CA TYR A 60 4.94 -10.53 22.09
C TYR A 60 5.03 -9.94 20.69
N CYS A 61 5.33 -10.78 19.70
CA CYS A 61 5.30 -10.42 18.30
C CYS A 61 4.03 -11.00 17.68
N LYS A 62 3.14 -10.11 17.22
CA LYS A 62 1.87 -10.46 16.62
C LYS A 62 2.02 -11.13 15.25
N PRO A 63 2.87 -10.62 14.32
CA PRO A 63 3.23 -11.33 13.09
C PRO A 63 3.64 -12.79 13.28
N CYS A 64 4.51 -13.03 14.27
CA CYS A 64 5.01 -14.37 14.58
C CYS A 64 4.06 -15.16 15.51
N ASN A 65 2.97 -14.54 15.99
CA ASN A 65 2.03 -15.05 16.97
C ASN A 65 2.71 -15.79 18.15
N ARG A 66 3.75 -15.17 18.73
CA ARG A 66 4.52 -15.80 19.82
C ARG A 66 5.17 -14.78 20.74
N ILE A 67 5.46 -15.24 21.96
CA ILE A 67 6.35 -14.54 22.87
C ILE A 67 7.78 -14.62 22.32
N VAL A 68 8.40 -13.46 22.15
CA VAL A 68 9.81 -13.28 21.81
C VAL A 68 10.63 -13.68 23.04
N ASN A 69 11.40 -14.76 22.90
CA ASN A 69 12.21 -15.31 23.99
C ASN A 69 13.14 -14.23 24.58
N ASP A 70 13.34 -14.27 25.90
CA ASP A 70 14.23 -13.41 26.69
C ASP A 70 15.66 -13.24 26.14
N ASN A 71 16.12 -14.17 25.31
CA ASN A 71 17.45 -14.06 24.69
C ASN A 71 17.48 -13.04 23.53
N PHE A 72 16.33 -12.66 22.97
CA PHE A 72 16.25 -11.73 21.85
C PHE A 72 15.84 -10.33 22.33
N SER A 73 16.60 -9.33 21.89
CA SER A 73 16.13 -7.95 21.85
C SER A 73 15.15 -7.77 20.69
N VAL A 74 14.46 -6.63 20.63
CA VAL A 74 13.58 -6.32 19.49
C VAL A 74 14.31 -6.45 18.14
N PRO A 75 15.50 -5.83 17.93
CA PRO A 75 16.24 -6.00 16.69
C PRO A 75 16.60 -7.46 16.40
N GLY A 76 17.10 -8.18 17.41
CA GLY A 76 17.50 -9.58 17.25
C GLY A 76 16.34 -10.50 16.89
N HIS A 77 15.10 -10.15 17.25
CA HIS A 77 13.91 -10.88 16.83
C HIS A 77 13.49 -10.55 15.40
N VAL A 78 13.46 -9.26 15.03
CA VAL A 78 13.05 -8.81 13.69
C VAL A 78 13.97 -9.37 12.62
N GLU A 79 15.25 -9.58 12.93
CA GLU A 79 16.23 -10.20 12.04
C GLU A 79 16.12 -11.73 11.94
N THR A 80 15.25 -12.37 12.72
CA THR A 80 15.06 -13.83 12.61
C THR A 80 14.41 -14.20 11.29
N GLU A 81 14.85 -15.30 10.68
CA GLU A 81 14.32 -15.81 9.42
C GLU A 81 12.79 -15.93 9.42
N SER A 82 12.19 -16.39 10.53
CA SER A 82 10.74 -16.50 10.66
C SER A 82 10.01 -15.16 10.56
N HIS A 83 10.57 -14.08 11.12
CA HIS A 83 9.95 -12.76 11.07
C HIS A 83 10.16 -12.12 9.70
N SER A 84 11.39 -12.21 9.18
CA SER A 84 11.74 -11.73 7.84
C SER A 84 10.89 -12.40 6.75
N ASN A 85 10.68 -13.72 6.82
CA ASN A 85 9.85 -14.45 5.85
C ASN A 85 8.38 -14.02 5.91
N TRP A 86 7.84 -13.79 7.12
CA TRP A 86 6.48 -13.26 7.25
C TRP A 86 6.38 -11.86 6.64
N LYS A 87 7.38 -11.00 6.90
CA LYS A 87 7.40 -9.62 6.39
C LYS A 87 7.42 -9.59 4.87
N VAL A 88 8.28 -10.38 4.24
CA VAL A 88 8.33 -10.49 2.78
C VAL A 88 7.01 -11.03 2.23
N ALA A 89 6.43 -12.07 2.86
CA ALA A 89 5.18 -12.66 2.39
C ALA A 89 3.98 -11.71 2.53
N ILE A 90 3.88 -10.94 3.61
CA ILE A 90 2.79 -9.98 3.76
C ILE A 90 2.95 -8.78 2.82
N GLU A 91 4.18 -8.30 2.61
CA GLU A 91 4.47 -7.21 1.66
C GLU A 91 4.08 -7.64 0.24
N ASP A 92 4.53 -8.82 -0.21
CA ASP A 92 4.20 -9.39 -1.52
C ASP A 92 2.67 -9.60 -1.71
N LEU A 93 1.97 -10.05 -0.66
CA LEU A 93 0.51 -10.26 -0.72
C LEU A 93 -0.32 -8.97 -0.66
N THR A 94 0.27 -7.83 -0.29
CA THR A 94 -0.48 -6.58 -0.08
C THR A 94 -0.03 -5.44 -0.99
N GLU A 95 1.11 -5.59 -1.66
CA GLU A 95 1.61 -4.63 -2.64
C GLU A 95 0.60 -4.45 -3.77
N GLY A 96 0.15 -3.21 -3.98
CA GLY A 96 -0.84 -2.90 -5.00
C GLY A 96 -2.28 -3.35 -4.70
N GLU A 97 -2.52 -4.09 -3.61
CA GLU A 97 -3.82 -4.69 -3.28
C GLU A 97 -4.74 -3.76 -2.47
N PHE A 98 -4.33 -2.51 -2.22
CA PHE A 98 -5.08 -1.53 -1.41
C PHE A 98 -5.41 -2.04 0.00
N ILE A 99 -4.49 -2.80 0.60
CA ILE A 99 -4.58 -3.31 1.97
C ILE A 99 -3.72 -2.43 2.89
N LYS A 100 -4.35 -1.86 3.91
CA LYS A 100 -3.68 -1.07 4.95
C LYS A 100 -3.19 -1.95 6.08
N LEU A 101 -1.87 -2.02 6.22
CA LEU A 101 -1.18 -2.77 7.27
C LEU A 101 -0.87 -1.91 8.50
N GLU A 102 -0.83 -0.58 8.39
CA GLU A 102 -0.34 0.32 9.43
C GLU A 102 -1.14 0.21 10.75
N PRO A 103 -2.48 0.13 10.75
CA PRO A 103 -3.24 -0.06 11.99
C PRO A 103 -2.94 -1.40 12.68
N TYR A 104 -2.67 -2.44 11.89
CA TYR A 104 -2.27 -3.74 12.40
C TYR A 104 -0.85 -3.70 12.98
N LEU A 105 0.12 -3.15 12.22
CA LEU A 105 1.53 -3.05 12.60
C LEU A 105 1.70 -2.19 13.86
N SER A 106 0.99 -1.07 13.95
CA SER A 106 0.98 -0.19 15.13
C SER A 106 0.31 -0.80 16.37
N SER A 107 -0.27 -2.00 16.25
CA SER A 107 -1.04 -2.69 17.30
C SER A 107 -2.30 -1.91 17.74
N GLU A 108 -2.82 -1.02 16.88
CA GLU A 108 -4.10 -0.35 17.09
C GLU A 108 -5.29 -1.28 16.78
N ARG A 109 -5.06 -2.26 15.91
CA ARG A 109 -6.06 -3.21 15.42
C ARG A 109 -5.53 -4.63 15.30
N ASP A 110 -6.44 -5.60 15.38
CA ASP A 110 -6.15 -7.03 15.19
C ASP A 110 -6.31 -7.51 13.75
N ASP A 111 -6.87 -6.67 12.89
CA ASP A 111 -7.19 -6.90 11.51
C ASP A 111 -6.46 -5.91 10.57
N VAL A 112 -6.35 -6.29 9.30
CA VAL A 112 -5.91 -5.43 8.20
C VAL A 112 -7.13 -4.94 7.44
N HIS A 113 -7.08 -3.72 6.90
CA HIS A 113 -8.23 -3.13 6.21
C HIS A 113 -8.02 -3.12 4.70
N CYS A 114 -8.92 -3.74 3.94
CA CYS A 114 -8.94 -3.63 2.48
C CYS A 114 -9.83 -2.47 2.05
N GLU A 115 -9.26 -1.46 1.40
CA GLU A 115 -9.98 -0.24 1.02
C GLU A 115 -10.97 -0.47 -0.13
N VAL A 116 -10.57 -1.24 -1.14
CA VAL A 116 -11.40 -1.50 -2.33
C VAL A 116 -12.59 -2.40 -2.01
N CYS A 117 -12.45 -3.28 -1.01
CA CYS A 117 -13.55 -4.10 -0.50
C CYS A 117 -14.31 -3.47 0.67
N ASN A 118 -13.75 -2.41 1.28
CA ASN A 118 -14.21 -1.79 2.52
C ASN A 118 -14.51 -2.83 3.62
N LEU A 119 -13.54 -3.71 3.87
CA LEU A 119 -13.67 -4.85 4.79
C LEU A 119 -12.43 -4.95 5.68
N ASP A 120 -12.63 -5.23 6.97
CA ASP A 120 -11.56 -5.64 7.85
C ASP A 120 -11.35 -7.17 7.78
N ILE A 121 -10.08 -7.58 7.63
CA ILE A 121 -9.65 -8.96 7.33
C ILE A 121 -8.70 -9.40 8.43
N ASP A 122 -8.91 -10.62 8.94
CA ASP A 122 -7.97 -11.21 9.89
C ASP A 122 -6.57 -11.33 9.28
N SER A 123 -5.53 -10.90 10.02
CA SER A 123 -4.17 -10.67 9.52
C SER A 123 -3.36 -11.96 9.25
N ASN A 124 -4.05 -13.07 9.03
CA ASN A 124 -3.47 -14.35 8.71
C ASN A 124 -3.11 -14.39 7.21
N LEU A 125 -1.86 -14.75 6.88
CA LEU A 125 -1.37 -14.79 5.50
C LEU A 125 -2.30 -15.57 4.56
N HIS A 126 -2.80 -16.73 4.99
CA HIS A 126 -3.70 -17.54 4.17
C HIS A 126 -5.08 -16.88 3.95
N ILE A 127 -5.58 -16.15 4.95
CA ILE A 127 -6.86 -15.44 4.84
C ILE A 127 -6.71 -14.26 3.88
N ILE A 128 -5.60 -13.51 3.99
CA ILE A 128 -5.27 -12.40 3.10
C ILE A 128 -5.08 -12.90 1.67
N GLU A 129 -4.27 -13.95 1.48
CA GLU A 129 -4.05 -14.59 0.17
C GLU A 129 -5.38 -15.01 -0.48
N LYS A 130 -6.27 -15.65 0.27
CA LYS A 130 -7.60 -16.03 -0.23
C LYS A 130 -8.46 -14.81 -0.58
N HIS A 131 -8.34 -13.73 0.20
CA HIS A 131 -9.06 -12.49 -0.05
C HIS A 131 -8.60 -11.82 -1.35
N VAL A 132 -7.30 -11.58 -1.50
CA VAL A 132 -6.74 -10.88 -2.67
C VAL A 132 -6.95 -11.65 -3.97
N ASN A 133 -6.88 -12.99 -3.90
CA ASN A 133 -7.17 -13.85 -5.05
C ASN A 133 -8.68 -14.04 -5.33
N SER A 134 -9.57 -13.47 -4.52
CA SER A 134 -11.01 -13.56 -4.78
C SER A 134 -11.40 -12.69 -5.97
N THR A 135 -12.25 -13.22 -6.86
CA THR A 135 -12.80 -12.46 -8.00
C THR A 135 -13.40 -11.13 -7.58
N LYS A 136 -14.09 -11.09 -6.43
CA LYS A 136 -14.68 -9.85 -5.91
C LYS A 136 -13.62 -8.78 -5.64
N HIS A 137 -12.52 -9.16 -4.98
CA HIS A 137 -11.44 -8.22 -4.69
C HIS A 137 -10.78 -7.72 -5.97
N ARG A 138 -10.41 -8.63 -6.86
CA ARG A 138 -9.78 -8.32 -8.15
C ARG A 138 -10.65 -7.37 -9.00
N ASN A 139 -11.95 -7.63 -9.10
CA ASN A 139 -12.87 -6.75 -9.81
C ASN A 139 -12.99 -5.37 -9.12
N ASN A 140 -12.96 -5.29 -7.79
CA ASN A 140 -12.94 -4.02 -7.09
C ASN A 140 -11.63 -3.23 -7.32
N VAL A 141 -10.48 -3.91 -7.42
CA VAL A 141 -9.20 -3.29 -7.81
C VAL A 141 -9.30 -2.71 -9.22
N VAL A 142 -9.79 -3.48 -10.19
CA VAL A 142 -9.99 -3.01 -11.56
C VAL A 142 -10.95 -1.81 -11.60
N GLU A 143 -12.10 -1.87 -10.93
CA GLU A 143 -13.04 -0.75 -10.86
C GLU A 143 -12.43 0.50 -10.20
N ARG A 144 -11.50 0.32 -9.24
CA ARG A 144 -10.76 1.43 -8.62
C ARG A 144 -9.78 2.09 -9.60
N LEU A 145 -9.17 1.31 -10.47
CA LEU A 145 -8.16 1.72 -11.47
C LEU A 145 -8.76 2.19 -12.80
N LYS A 146 -9.98 1.74 -13.11
CA LYS A 146 -10.74 2.06 -14.32
C LYS A 146 -10.73 3.54 -14.73
N PRO A 147 -11.07 4.51 -13.85
CA PRO A 147 -11.11 5.92 -14.25
C PRO A 147 -9.72 6.52 -14.57
N LEU A 148 -8.64 5.80 -14.28
CA LEU A 148 -7.26 6.23 -14.49
C LEU A 148 -6.62 5.53 -15.70
N ASN A 149 -6.98 4.27 -15.97
CA ASN A 149 -6.23 3.43 -16.91
C ASN A 149 -7.11 2.75 -17.98
N GLY A 150 -8.42 3.00 -18.01
CA GLY A 150 -9.28 2.42 -19.06
C GLY A 150 -9.35 0.89 -19.01
N LEU A 151 -9.41 0.34 -17.80
CA LEU A 151 -9.47 -1.10 -17.55
C LEU A 151 -10.88 -1.57 -17.22
N PHE A 152 -11.29 -2.69 -17.82
CA PHE A 152 -12.65 -3.20 -17.74
C PHE A 152 -12.66 -4.69 -17.41
N PRO A 153 -13.33 -5.12 -16.32
CA PRO A 153 -13.52 -6.54 -16.06
C PRO A 153 -14.40 -7.15 -17.15
N VAL A 154 -14.11 -8.40 -17.54
CA VAL A 154 -14.90 -9.12 -18.55
C VAL A 154 -15.68 -10.27 -17.91
N GLU A 155 -16.68 -10.81 -18.63
CA GLU A 155 -17.63 -11.78 -18.07
C GLU A 155 -17.03 -13.08 -17.53
N ASN A 156 -15.82 -13.45 -17.98
CA ASN A 156 -15.17 -14.69 -17.54
C ASN A 156 -14.48 -14.56 -16.17
N ASP A 157 -14.42 -13.36 -15.58
CA ASP A 157 -13.76 -13.06 -14.30
C ASP A 157 -12.25 -13.38 -14.22
N ASP A 158 -11.67 -13.90 -15.30
CA ASP A 158 -10.27 -14.34 -15.38
C ASP A 158 -9.41 -13.35 -16.17
N GLU A 159 -10.02 -12.46 -16.94
CA GLU A 159 -9.34 -11.45 -17.74
C GLU A 159 -9.86 -10.02 -17.45
N VAL A 160 -9.06 -9.04 -17.86
CA VAL A 160 -9.36 -7.60 -17.85
C VAL A 160 -9.06 -7.06 -19.24
N PHE A 161 -10.00 -6.34 -19.82
CA PHE A 161 -9.79 -5.65 -21.09
C PHE A 161 -9.18 -4.27 -20.84
N CYS A 162 -8.04 -4.00 -21.48
CA CYS A 162 -7.48 -2.66 -21.57
C CYS A 162 -7.95 -1.99 -22.86
N LYS A 163 -8.65 -0.86 -22.71
CA LYS A 163 -9.17 -0.09 -23.83
C LYS A 163 -8.10 0.69 -24.59
N ILE A 164 -7.06 1.14 -23.88
CA ILE A 164 -5.95 1.92 -24.46
C ILE A 164 -5.17 1.03 -25.43
N CYS A 165 -4.75 -0.15 -24.98
CA CYS A 165 -3.96 -1.10 -25.77
C CYS A 165 -4.83 -2.07 -26.59
N ASN A 166 -6.15 -2.06 -26.39
CA ASN A 166 -7.11 -2.97 -27.03
C ASN A 166 -6.73 -4.46 -26.88
N MET A 167 -6.40 -4.88 -25.66
CA MET A 167 -5.95 -6.24 -25.35
C MET A 167 -6.56 -6.79 -24.05
N TYR A 168 -6.49 -8.11 -23.88
CA TYR A 168 -6.90 -8.80 -22.65
C TYR A 168 -5.67 -9.13 -21.81
N ILE A 169 -5.80 -8.93 -20.50
CA ILE A 169 -4.76 -9.11 -19.48
C ILE A 169 -5.32 -10.07 -18.43
N ASP A 170 -4.45 -10.89 -17.82
CA ASP A 170 -4.86 -11.74 -16.70
C ASP A 170 -5.44 -10.88 -15.57
N ASN A 171 -6.61 -11.27 -15.04
CA ASN A 171 -7.24 -10.62 -13.89
C ASN A 171 -6.49 -11.02 -12.62
N THR A 172 -5.28 -10.50 -12.43
CA THR A 172 -4.53 -10.53 -11.19
C THR A 172 -4.01 -9.12 -10.96
N THR A 173 -3.97 -8.66 -9.72
CA THR A 173 -3.49 -7.31 -9.40
C THR A 173 -2.09 -7.07 -9.94
N ARG A 174 -1.19 -8.06 -9.81
CA ARG A 174 0.16 -7.97 -10.38
C ARG A 174 0.16 -7.77 -11.90
N ALA A 175 -0.54 -8.60 -12.66
CA ALA A 175 -0.56 -8.46 -14.12
C ALA A 175 -1.18 -7.13 -14.58
N VAL A 176 -2.20 -6.65 -13.84
CA VAL A 176 -2.82 -5.34 -14.09
C VAL A 176 -1.83 -4.20 -13.83
N LEU A 177 -1.09 -4.23 -12.73
CA LEU A 177 -0.11 -3.19 -12.39
C LEU A 177 1.10 -3.23 -13.31
N GLU A 178 1.64 -4.40 -13.60
CA GLU A 178 2.72 -4.57 -14.61
C GLU A 178 2.28 -4.00 -15.97
N HIS A 179 1.03 -4.19 -16.38
CA HIS A 179 0.53 -3.58 -17.60
C HIS A 179 0.43 -2.05 -17.52
N ILE A 180 -0.04 -1.47 -16.41
CA ILE A 180 -0.19 -0.02 -16.29
C ILE A 180 1.18 0.68 -16.22
N ASP A 181 2.13 0.09 -15.49
CA ASP A 181 3.38 0.75 -15.13
C ASP A 181 4.54 0.42 -16.10
N ASP A 182 4.56 -0.79 -16.68
CA ASP A 182 5.70 -1.29 -17.47
C ASP A 182 5.38 -1.53 -18.96
N ASP A 183 4.12 -1.53 -19.38
CA ASP A 183 3.77 -1.68 -20.80
C ASP A 183 4.08 -0.40 -21.58
N GLU A 184 5.08 -0.46 -22.46
CA GLU A 184 5.58 0.69 -23.21
C GLU A 184 4.47 1.39 -24.03
N GLU A 185 3.52 0.63 -24.58
CA GLU A 185 2.43 1.18 -25.39
C GLU A 185 1.40 1.90 -24.51
N HIS A 186 1.01 1.29 -23.39
CA HIS A 186 0.09 1.89 -22.41
C HIS A 186 0.64 3.20 -21.86
N VAL A 187 1.88 3.18 -21.36
CA VAL A 187 2.53 4.32 -20.71
C VAL A 187 2.78 5.44 -21.71
N ALA A 188 3.23 5.12 -22.93
CA ALA A 188 3.47 6.12 -23.97
C ALA A 188 2.18 6.83 -24.36
N TRP A 189 1.09 6.09 -24.55
CA TRP A 189 -0.20 6.68 -24.92
C TRP A 189 -0.73 7.61 -23.83
N LEU A 190 -0.72 7.17 -22.56
CA LEU A 190 -1.17 8.01 -21.44
C LEU A 190 -0.33 9.28 -21.32
N THR A 191 1.00 9.14 -21.38
CA THR A 191 1.92 10.30 -21.29
C THR A 191 1.64 11.31 -22.40
N GLU A 192 1.51 10.85 -23.65
CA GLU A 192 1.26 11.72 -24.80
C GLU A 192 -0.09 12.43 -24.71
N ILE A 193 -1.15 11.73 -24.30
CA ILE A 193 -2.47 12.34 -24.11
C ILE A 193 -2.45 13.34 -22.94
N GLU A 194 -1.82 13.01 -21.82
CA GLU A 194 -1.69 13.91 -20.67
C GLU A 194 -0.95 15.21 -21.04
N ASP A 195 0.16 15.11 -21.77
CA ASP A 195 0.91 16.25 -22.29
C ASP A 195 0.06 17.13 -23.22
N LEU A 196 -0.74 16.51 -24.10
CA LEU A 196 -1.60 17.24 -25.04
C LEU A 196 -2.75 17.99 -24.36
N ILE A 197 -3.32 17.43 -23.29
CA ILE A 197 -4.47 18.03 -22.59
C ILE A 197 -4.04 19.01 -21.49
N GLU A 198 -2.77 18.99 -21.08
CA GLU A 198 -2.25 19.84 -20.01
C GLU A 198 -2.51 21.33 -20.33
N GLY A 199 -3.26 22.01 -19.45
CA GLY A 199 -3.60 23.42 -19.63
C GLY A 199 -4.65 23.72 -20.71
N HIS A 200 -5.21 22.71 -21.39
CA HIS A 200 -6.19 22.89 -22.47
C HIS A 200 -7.66 22.66 -22.04
N ASP A 201 -7.91 22.33 -20.77
CA ASP A 201 -9.24 22.08 -20.18
C ASP A 201 -10.02 20.97 -20.91
N VAL A 202 -9.28 19.95 -21.36
CA VAL A 202 -9.78 18.71 -21.97
C VAL A 202 -9.75 17.61 -20.90
N SER A 203 -10.79 16.77 -20.86
CA SER A 203 -10.90 15.67 -19.91
C SER A 203 -11.17 14.36 -20.63
N ILE A 204 -10.39 13.33 -20.26
CA ILE A 204 -10.52 11.96 -20.75
C ILE A 204 -11.16 11.02 -19.71
N GLU A 205 -11.58 11.51 -18.56
CA GLU A 205 -12.12 10.67 -17.47
C GLU A 205 -13.33 9.84 -17.93
N HIS A 206 -14.23 10.43 -18.72
CA HIS A 206 -15.37 9.71 -19.28
C HIS A 206 -14.97 8.65 -20.29
N TYR A 207 -13.94 8.92 -21.10
CA TYR A 207 -13.35 7.94 -22.01
C TYR A 207 -12.75 6.76 -21.24
N LEU A 208 -12.01 7.00 -20.17
CA LEU A 208 -11.39 5.93 -19.38
C LEU A 208 -12.43 5.15 -18.55
N ALA A 209 -13.47 5.80 -18.06
CA ALA A 209 -14.47 5.18 -17.18
C ALA A 209 -15.57 4.38 -17.91
N ASN A 210 -15.69 4.49 -19.24
CA ASN A 210 -16.76 3.87 -20.02
C ASN A 210 -16.20 3.17 -21.27
N ASP A 211 -16.46 1.88 -21.41
CA ASP A 211 -15.96 1.03 -22.51
C ASP A 211 -16.49 1.48 -23.88
N PHE A 212 -17.70 2.05 -23.91
CA PHE A 212 -18.32 2.52 -25.14
C PHE A 212 -18.04 3.99 -25.48
N GLU A 213 -17.53 4.79 -24.53
CA GLU A 213 -17.27 6.21 -24.78
C GLU A 213 -16.04 6.37 -25.67
N VAL A 214 -16.16 6.97 -26.85
CA VAL A 214 -15.01 7.14 -27.75
C VAL A 214 -14.41 8.55 -27.69
N ASN A 215 -15.04 9.46 -26.92
CA ASN A 215 -14.69 10.86 -26.94
C ASN A 215 -14.09 11.36 -25.62
N ALA A 216 -13.16 12.28 -25.75
CA ALA A 216 -12.76 13.22 -24.71
C ALA A 216 -13.68 14.45 -24.75
N TYR A 217 -13.84 15.13 -23.62
CA TYR A 217 -14.65 16.34 -23.53
C TYR A 217 -13.78 17.57 -23.29
N CYS A 218 -13.84 18.54 -24.21
CA CYS A 218 -13.21 19.84 -24.04
C CYS A 218 -14.16 20.81 -23.35
N LYS A 219 -13.87 21.16 -22.09
CA LYS A 219 -14.68 22.08 -21.28
C LYS A 219 -14.61 23.52 -21.80
N LYS A 220 -13.44 23.93 -22.32
CA LYS A 220 -13.22 25.24 -22.94
C LYS A 220 -14.09 25.43 -24.19
N CYS A 221 -14.11 24.42 -25.07
CA CYS A 221 -14.86 24.47 -26.32
C CYS A 221 -16.32 24.02 -26.20
N LYS A 222 -16.66 23.29 -25.13
CA LYS A 222 -17.94 22.62 -24.86
C LYS A 222 -18.33 21.65 -25.97
N MET A 223 -17.41 20.76 -26.33
CA MET A 223 -17.62 19.76 -27.38
C MET A 223 -16.87 18.46 -27.09
N ASP A 224 -17.39 17.39 -27.69
CA ASP A 224 -16.77 16.07 -27.72
C ASP A 224 -15.75 16.00 -28.87
N ILE A 225 -14.63 15.35 -28.59
CA ILE A 225 -13.50 15.13 -29.51
C ILE A 225 -13.18 13.65 -29.46
N ILE A 226 -12.98 13.01 -30.61
CA ILE A 226 -12.54 11.60 -30.63
C ILE A 226 -11.24 11.49 -29.82
N CYS A 227 -11.21 10.55 -28.88
CA CYS A 227 -10.10 10.40 -27.94
C CYS A 227 -8.97 9.58 -28.57
N ASP A 228 -8.24 10.21 -29.47
CA ASP A 228 -6.96 9.75 -29.97
C ASP A 228 -5.99 10.94 -30.08
N VAL A 229 -4.70 10.62 -30.18
CA VAL A 229 -3.61 11.61 -30.20
C VAL A 229 -3.82 12.64 -31.31
N GLU A 230 -4.11 12.18 -32.54
CA GLU A 230 -4.23 13.05 -33.72
C GLU A 230 -5.40 14.05 -33.59
N ASN A 231 -6.57 13.58 -33.15
CA ASN A 231 -7.76 14.41 -33.03
C ASN A 231 -7.65 15.40 -31.85
N ILE A 232 -7.08 14.96 -30.73
CA ILE A 232 -6.84 15.85 -29.58
C ILE A 232 -5.80 16.91 -29.96
N GLU A 233 -4.67 16.52 -30.56
CA GLU A 233 -3.62 17.45 -31.00
C GLU A 233 -4.18 18.48 -32.00
N SER A 234 -4.93 18.02 -33.00
CA SER A 234 -5.56 18.90 -33.98
C SER A 234 -6.52 19.89 -33.33
N HIS A 235 -7.29 19.45 -32.33
CA HIS A 235 -8.20 20.30 -31.59
C HIS A 235 -7.45 21.36 -30.76
N VAL A 236 -6.50 20.95 -29.92
CA VAL A 236 -5.84 21.86 -28.97
C VAL A 236 -4.95 22.89 -29.66
N HIS A 237 -4.44 22.57 -30.85
CA HIS A 237 -3.68 23.49 -31.70
C HIS A 237 -4.53 24.29 -32.70
N SER A 238 -5.85 24.07 -32.76
CA SER A 238 -6.73 24.81 -33.65
C SER A 238 -6.87 26.29 -33.23
N GLU A 239 -6.98 27.19 -34.21
CA GLU A 239 -7.22 28.62 -33.92
C GLU A 239 -8.51 28.83 -33.12
N ASP A 240 -9.54 28.02 -33.36
CA ASP A 240 -10.82 28.10 -32.64
C ASP A 240 -10.66 27.79 -31.15
N HIS A 241 -9.83 26.79 -30.80
CA HIS A 241 -9.53 26.46 -29.41
C HIS A 241 -8.65 27.53 -28.76
N LEU A 242 -7.61 28.00 -29.46
CA LEU A 242 -6.67 29.00 -28.94
C LEU A 242 -7.34 30.37 -28.73
N ASN A 243 -8.23 30.78 -29.64
CA ASN A 243 -8.89 32.10 -29.61
C ASN A 243 -10.14 32.16 -28.73
N LYS A 244 -10.66 31.02 -28.25
CA LYS A 244 -11.71 31.00 -27.21
C LYS A 244 -11.11 31.42 -25.86
N PHE A 245 -10.99 32.72 -25.62
CA PHE A 245 -10.67 33.22 -24.28
C PHE A 245 -11.89 33.01 -23.37
N ILE A 246 -11.63 32.45 -22.17
CA ILE A 246 -12.58 32.44 -21.03
C ILE A 246 -12.60 33.83 -20.42
#